data_AF-A0A328S2L0-F1
#
_entry.id   AF-A0A328S2L0-F1
#
_cell.length_a   1.000
_cell.length_b   1.000
_cell.length_c   1.000
_cell.angle_alpha   90.00
_cell.angle_beta   90.00
_cell.angle_gamma   90.00
#
_symmetry.space_group_name_H-M   'P 1'
#
loop_
_entity.id
_entity.type
_entity.pdbx_description
1 polymer ?
#
loop_
_entity_poly.entity_id
_entity_poly.type
_entity_poly.pdbx_seq_one_letter_code
_entity_poly.pdbx_strand_id
1 'polypeptide(L)'
;KLDFMSEVDKKDIAFAAKHACDYLALSFVNTKEDVIQAREIIREAGGDALIISKIESRKGIENIDEIINESDGIMVARGDLGVEVPLEELPMLQKKIIRKCRQKGKFAIVATEMLASMYENPRPTRAEVSDIANAILDGTDCVMLSGETTVGKYPVPSVIIMSRICEYVESTIDYTKHVAYKGTIGTSDTIAKLVAEAVEYSDIKLIVTTSMTGFTARKISNLRPNSMILSCCPSNHIAEKVVLNFGVKPVTTKIYENTEEMVENCRKIAEKEFNLNKGDLIVVTGGFPLGQTRKTNNLRIIEI
;
A
#
# COMPACT_ATOMS: atom_id res chain seq x y z
N LYS A 1 24.07 5.21 24.53
CA LYS A 1 23.16 4.76 23.46
C LYS A 1 21.95 5.68 23.56
N LEU A 2 21.66 6.48 22.54
CA LEU A 2 20.46 7.31 22.54
C LEU A 2 19.24 6.39 22.38
N ASP A 3 18.17 6.67 23.10
CA ASP A 3 16.91 5.97 22.94
C ASP A 3 16.32 6.30 21.57
N PHE A 4 15.71 5.31 20.92
CA PHE A 4 15.11 5.46 19.59
C PHE A 4 13.95 6.47 19.60
N MET A 5 13.09 6.39 20.62
CA MET A 5 11.97 7.32 20.82
C MET A 5 12.21 8.21 22.03
N SER A 6 12.09 9.52 21.81
CA SER A 6 12.03 10.49 22.90
C SER A 6 10.72 10.37 23.68
N GLU A 7 10.67 11.02 24.85
CA GLU A 7 9.43 11.11 25.62
C GLU A 7 8.32 11.88 24.89
N VAL A 8 8.68 12.74 23.92
CA VAL A 8 7.71 13.42 23.06
C VAL A 8 7.15 12.44 22.04
N ASP A 9 8.00 11.67 21.36
CA ASP A 9 7.55 10.65 20.39
C ASP A 9 6.59 9.65 21.04
N LYS A 10 6.92 9.14 22.23
CA LYS A 10 6.03 8.20 22.95
C LYS A 10 4.66 8.81 23.23
N LYS A 11 4.61 10.09 23.60
CA LYS A 11 3.35 10.82 23.85
C LYS A 11 2.57 11.04 22.57
N ASP A 12 3.24 11.41 21.48
CA ASP A 12 2.61 11.66 20.18
C ASP A 12 2.05 10.37 19.58
N ILE A 13 2.78 9.24 19.73
CA ILE A 13 2.30 7.92 19.34
C ILE A 13 1.06 7.52 20.13
N ALA A 14 1.09 7.68 21.45
CA ALA A 14 -0.07 7.40 22.30
C ALA A 14 -1.25 8.32 21.99
N PHE A 15 -0.99 9.59 21.66
CA PHE A 15 -2.01 10.54 21.22
C PHE A 15 -2.64 10.11 19.90
N ALA A 16 -1.83 9.78 18.89
CA ALA A 16 -2.30 9.33 17.58
C ALA A 16 -3.13 8.04 17.69
N ALA A 17 -2.67 7.09 18.50
CA ALA A 17 -3.39 5.83 18.76
C ALA A 17 -4.79 6.05 19.36
N LYS A 18 -4.94 7.02 20.28
CA LYS A 18 -6.24 7.38 20.88
C LYS A 18 -7.18 8.08 19.90
N HIS A 19 -6.66 8.71 18.85
CA HIS A 19 -7.44 9.44 17.85
C HIS A 19 -7.64 8.65 16.56
N ALA A 20 -7.64 7.31 16.66
CA ALA A 20 -7.91 6.40 15.55
C ALA A 20 -7.04 6.64 14.31
N CYS A 21 -5.75 6.93 14.52
CA CYS A 21 -4.79 7.04 13.42
C CYS A 21 -4.65 5.71 12.67
N ASP A 22 -4.76 5.74 11.34
CA ASP A 22 -4.66 4.55 10.50
C ASP A 22 -3.21 4.11 10.27
N TYR A 23 -2.30 5.07 10.13
CA TYR A 23 -0.90 4.88 9.79
C TYR A 23 0.02 5.74 10.65
N LEU A 24 1.03 5.11 11.26
CA LEU A 24 2.07 5.79 12.02
C LEU A 24 3.42 5.61 11.30
N ALA A 25 3.99 6.72 10.80
CA ALA A 25 5.31 6.72 10.19
C ALA A 25 6.40 7.03 11.23
N LEU A 26 7.30 6.07 11.46
CA LEU A 26 8.39 6.18 12.43
C LEU A 26 9.67 6.65 11.74
N SER A 27 10.24 7.75 12.20
CA SER A 27 11.51 8.30 11.69
C SER A 27 12.71 7.53 12.24
N PHE A 28 13.79 7.50 11.46
CA PHE A 28 15.11 6.97 11.78
C PHE A 28 15.10 5.54 12.32
N VAL A 29 14.22 4.68 11.79
CA VAL A 29 14.14 3.27 12.19
C VAL A 29 15.42 2.54 11.78
N ASN A 30 16.08 1.93 12.75
CA ASN A 30 17.38 1.29 12.59
C ASN A 30 17.38 -0.21 12.90
N THR A 31 16.45 -0.69 13.73
CA THR A 31 16.33 -2.11 14.07
C THR A 31 14.86 -2.53 14.15
N LYS A 32 14.61 -3.83 14.22
CA LYS A 32 13.24 -4.34 14.44
C LYS A 32 12.68 -3.97 15.82
N GLU A 33 13.54 -3.82 16.84
CA GLU A 33 13.12 -3.46 18.20
C GLU A 33 12.48 -2.08 18.24
N ASP A 34 12.97 -1.13 17.43
CA ASP A 34 12.39 0.20 17.26
C ASP A 34 10.89 0.11 16.87
N VAL A 35 10.58 -0.78 15.92
CA VAL A 35 9.23 -1.03 15.42
C VAL A 35 8.36 -1.74 16.46
N ILE A 36 8.92 -2.74 17.16
CA ILE A 36 8.22 -3.49 18.20
C ILE A 36 7.83 -2.57 19.35
N GLN A 37 8.76 -1.72 19.80
CA GLN A 37 8.52 -0.77 20.90
C GLN A 37 7.38 0.20 20.55
N ALA A 38 7.37 0.77 19.33
CA ALA A 38 6.29 1.63 18.91
C ALA A 38 4.95 0.88 18.84
N ARG A 39 4.95 -0.36 18.37
CA ARG A 39 3.75 -1.22 18.31
C ARG A 39 3.17 -1.51 19.70
N GLU A 40 4.02 -1.71 20.70
CA GLU A 40 3.61 -1.88 22.09
C GLU A 40 2.89 -0.62 22.61
N ILE A 41 3.47 0.57 22.39
CA ILE A 41 2.85 1.84 22.81
C ILE A 41 1.48 2.04 22.15
N ILE A 42 1.37 1.77 20.84
CA ILE A 42 0.09 1.86 20.11
C ILE A 42 -0.95 0.95 20.75
N ARG A 43 -0.59 -0.31 21.05
CA ARG A 43 -1.50 -1.29 21.67
C ARG A 43 -1.90 -0.91 23.09
N GLU A 44 -0.95 -0.45 23.91
CA GLU A 44 -1.22 0.01 25.27
C GLU A 44 -2.16 1.22 25.30
N ALA A 45 -2.05 2.10 24.29
CA ALA A 45 -2.96 3.21 24.10
C ALA A 45 -4.33 2.82 23.49
N GLY A 46 -4.54 1.54 23.19
CA GLY A 46 -5.80 1.00 22.62
C GLY A 46 -5.96 1.18 21.11
N GLY A 47 -4.89 1.58 20.41
CA GLY A 47 -4.88 1.75 18.96
C GLY A 47 -4.40 0.49 18.22
N ASP A 48 -4.56 0.51 16.91
CA ASP A 48 -4.17 -0.58 16.01
C ASP A 48 -3.59 -0.05 14.68
N ALA A 49 -3.00 1.15 14.72
CA ALA A 49 -2.39 1.81 13.57
C ALA A 49 -1.34 0.91 12.88
N LEU A 50 -1.28 1.00 11.56
CA LEU A 50 -0.26 0.34 10.75
C LEU A 50 1.05 1.12 10.84
N ILE A 51 2.17 0.42 11.06
CA ILE A 51 3.47 1.07 11.21
C ILE A 51 4.19 1.13 9.86
N ILE A 52 4.61 2.35 9.50
CA ILE A 52 5.48 2.63 8.35
C ILE A 52 6.86 2.98 8.88
N SER A 53 7.86 2.16 8.61
CA SER A 53 9.24 2.47 9.02
C SER A 53 9.92 3.33 7.95
N LYS A 54 10.40 4.52 8.33
CA LYS A 54 11.18 5.40 7.46
C LYS A 54 12.64 4.96 7.50
N ILE A 55 13.17 4.60 6.34
CA ILE A 55 14.57 4.18 6.18
C ILE A 55 15.38 5.39 5.75
N GLU A 56 16.14 5.91 6.72
CA GLU A 56 16.83 7.21 6.64
C GLU A 56 18.33 7.09 6.93
N SER A 57 18.83 5.90 7.23
CA SER A 57 20.22 5.69 7.64
C SER A 57 20.83 4.44 7.00
N ARG A 58 22.17 4.39 6.99
CA ARG A 58 22.93 3.19 6.58
C ARG A 58 22.59 1.96 7.44
N LYS A 59 22.43 2.14 8.74
CA LYS A 59 22.08 1.05 9.66
C LYS A 59 20.68 0.49 9.39
N GLY A 60 19.71 1.35 9.05
CA GLY A 60 18.38 0.91 8.61
C GLY A 60 18.44 0.08 7.32
N ILE A 61 19.32 0.42 6.38
CA ILE A 61 19.56 -0.38 5.16
C ILE A 61 20.16 -1.75 5.52
N GLU A 62 21.14 -1.80 6.42
CA GLU A 62 21.80 -3.04 6.83
C GLU A 62 20.81 -4.01 7.49
N ASN A 63 19.88 -3.49 8.29
CA ASN A 63 18.85 -4.27 9.00
C ASN A 63 17.50 -4.35 8.25
N ILE A 64 17.46 -3.95 6.96
CA ILE A 64 16.20 -3.76 6.23
C ILE A 64 15.29 -4.99 6.25
N ASP A 65 15.86 -6.20 6.22
CA ASP A 65 15.05 -7.41 6.20
C ASP A 65 14.27 -7.61 7.52
N GLU A 66 14.91 -7.41 8.67
CA GLU A 66 14.22 -7.57 9.95
C GLU A 66 13.22 -6.44 10.21
N ILE A 67 13.54 -5.21 9.79
CA ILE A 67 12.61 -4.07 9.89
C ILE A 67 11.35 -4.33 9.06
N ILE A 68 11.47 -4.81 7.82
CA ILE A 68 10.32 -5.13 6.97
C ILE A 68 9.43 -6.21 7.60
N ASN A 69 10.00 -7.18 8.31
CA ASN A 69 9.21 -8.25 8.92
C ASN A 69 8.25 -7.69 9.99
N GLU A 70 8.72 -6.75 10.80
CA GLU A 70 7.93 -6.16 11.89
C GLU A 70 7.10 -4.94 11.47
N SER A 71 7.38 -4.35 10.29
CA SER A 71 6.65 -3.19 9.76
C SER A 71 5.41 -3.60 8.95
N ASP A 72 4.43 -2.72 8.83
CA ASP A 72 3.29 -2.90 7.92
C ASP A 72 3.57 -2.34 6.51
N GLY A 73 4.40 -1.30 6.44
CA GLY A 73 4.98 -0.77 5.20
C GLY A 73 6.33 -0.11 5.45
N ILE A 74 7.02 0.26 4.38
CA ILE A 74 8.29 1.00 4.44
C ILE A 74 8.19 2.29 3.66
N MET A 75 8.79 3.36 4.19
CA MET A 75 9.02 4.59 3.46
C MET A 75 10.50 4.74 3.14
N VAL A 76 10.83 4.88 1.85
CA VAL A 76 12.16 5.28 1.39
C VAL A 76 12.22 6.81 1.46
N ALA A 77 12.78 7.33 2.56
CA ALA A 77 12.86 8.77 2.83
C ALA A 77 14.19 9.32 2.26
N ARG A 78 14.14 9.69 0.98
CA ARG A 78 15.32 9.95 0.14
C ARG A 78 16.13 11.17 0.57
N GLY A 79 15.48 12.20 1.10
CA GLY A 79 16.14 13.40 1.61
C GLY A 79 17.11 13.07 2.73
N ASP A 80 16.62 12.50 3.83
CA ASP A 80 17.45 12.10 4.97
C ASP A 80 18.42 10.98 4.59
N LEU A 81 17.96 9.98 3.84
CA LEU A 81 18.82 8.87 3.42
C LEU A 81 19.99 9.32 2.54
N GLY A 82 19.78 10.30 1.65
CA GLY A 82 20.80 10.86 0.77
C GLY A 82 21.89 11.66 1.50
N VAL A 83 21.68 12.01 2.77
CA VAL A 83 22.73 12.59 3.63
C VAL A 83 23.63 11.49 4.20
N GLU A 84 23.08 10.31 4.45
CA GLU A 84 23.76 9.19 5.14
C GLU A 84 24.51 8.23 4.19
N VAL A 85 24.18 8.24 2.89
CA VAL A 85 24.79 7.37 1.87
C VAL A 85 25.26 8.17 0.65
N PRO A 86 26.23 7.69 -0.13
CA PRO A 86 26.60 8.34 -1.40
C PRO A 86 25.38 8.49 -2.31
N LEU A 87 25.19 9.68 -2.89
CA LEU A 87 23.99 10.02 -3.69
C LEU A 87 23.81 9.09 -4.89
N GLU A 88 24.90 8.61 -5.48
CA GLU A 88 24.88 7.66 -6.59
C GLU A 88 24.35 6.27 -6.19
N GLU A 89 24.38 5.90 -4.91
CA GLU A 89 23.83 4.63 -4.42
C GLU A 89 22.31 4.69 -4.20
N LEU A 90 21.77 5.90 -3.95
CA LEU A 90 20.39 6.11 -3.52
C LEU A 90 19.34 5.49 -4.46
N PRO A 91 19.43 5.64 -5.81
CA PRO A 91 18.48 5.00 -6.71
C PRO A 91 18.50 3.47 -6.62
N MET A 92 19.67 2.86 -6.41
CA MET A 92 19.81 1.41 -6.28
C MET A 92 19.32 0.90 -4.94
N LEU A 93 19.49 1.68 -3.87
CA LEU A 93 18.95 1.38 -2.55
C LEU A 93 17.42 1.44 -2.54
N GLN A 94 16.80 2.44 -3.16
CA GLN A 94 15.35 2.51 -3.37
C GLN A 94 14.83 1.23 -4.04
N LYS A 95 15.41 0.86 -5.18
CA LYS A 95 15.06 -0.37 -5.93
C LYS A 95 15.14 -1.61 -5.05
N LYS A 96 16.21 -1.73 -4.25
CA LYS A 96 16.43 -2.85 -3.33
C LYS A 96 15.38 -2.91 -2.24
N ILE A 97 15.04 -1.77 -1.62
CA ILE A 97 14.06 -1.67 -0.53
C ILE A 97 12.66 -2.04 -1.05
N ILE A 98 12.21 -1.41 -2.15
CA ILE A 98 10.90 -1.69 -2.76
C ILE A 98 10.77 -3.17 -3.10
N ARG A 99 11.79 -3.75 -3.75
CA ARG A 99 11.81 -5.18 -4.09
C ARG A 99 11.67 -6.08 -2.86
N LYS A 100 12.37 -5.77 -1.77
CA LYS A 100 12.29 -6.54 -0.51
C LYS A 100 10.91 -6.41 0.15
N CYS A 101 10.31 -5.22 0.13
CA CYS A 101 8.95 -4.99 0.64
C CYS A 101 7.94 -5.87 -0.12
N ARG A 102 7.99 -5.82 -1.45
CA ARG A 102 7.14 -6.63 -2.34
C ARG A 102 7.33 -8.12 -2.12
N GLN A 103 8.57 -8.59 -1.95
CA GLN A 103 8.84 -10.01 -1.65
C GLN A 103 8.18 -10.48 -0.35
N LYS A 104 7.94 -9.57 0.59
CA LYS A 104 7.36 -9.83 1.91
C LYS A 104 5.89 -9.42 2.04
N GLY A 105 5.26 -8.93 0.96
CA GLY A 105 3.86 -8.51 0.99
C GLY A 105 3.62 -7.22 1.78
N LYS A 106 4.64 -6.37 1.90
CA LYS A 106 4.57 -5.07 2.58
C LYS A 106 4.53 -3.97 1.53
N PHE A 107 3.72 -2.93 1.78
CA PHE A 107 3.65 -1.80 0.85
C PHE A 107 4.87 -0.90 1.01
N ALA A 108 5.27 -0.25 -0.08
CA ALA A 108 6.37 0.70 -0.10
C ALA A 108 5.89 2.10 -0.51
N ILE A 109 6.45 3.12 0.13
CA ILE A 109 6.24 4.53 -0.20
C ILE A 109 7.59 5.12 -0.60
N VAL A 110 7.65 5.78 -1.75
CA VAL A 110 8.80 6.62 -2.12
C VAL A 110 8.46 8.06 -1.75
N ALA A 111 9.33 8.66 -0.94
CA ALA A 111 9.09 9.94 -0.30
C ALA A 111 10.21 10.94 -0.57
N THR A 112 9.88 12.22 -0.37
CA THR A 112 10.73 13.42 -0.49
C THR A 112 11.23 13.68 -1.92
N GLU A 113 11.32 14.96 -2.27
CA GLU A 113 11.85 15.43 -3.56
C GLU A 113 11.18 14.84 -4.81
N MET A 114 9.90 14.48 -4.74
CA MET A 114 9.17 13.94 -5.89
C MET A 114 8.82 15.04 -6.90
N LEU A 115 8.35 16.20 -6.42
CA LEU A 115 8.04 17.39 -7.23
C LEU A 115 8.58 18.65 -6.55
N ALA A 116 9.77 18.60 -5.96
CA ALA A 116 10.35 19.67 -5.14
C ALA A 116 10.29 21.06 -5.79
N SER A 117 10.55 21.15 -7.09
CA SER A 117 10.50 22.40 -7.85
C SER A 117 9.11 23.05 -7.86
N MET A 118 8.05 22.25 -7.70
CA MET A 118 6.67 22.72 -7.64
C MET A 118 6.29 23.39 -6.33
N TYR A 119 7.20 23.41 -5.35
CA TYR A 119 7.08 24.31 -4.21
C TYR A 119 6.96 25.78 -4.67
N GLU A 120 7.82 26.19 -5.62
CA GLU A 120 7.88 27.55 -6.17
C GLU A 120 7.31 27.68 -7.58
N ASN A 121 7.19 26.59 -8.33
CA ASN A 121 6.86 26.61 -9.76
C ASN A 121 5.53 25.90 -10.08
N PRO A 122 4.76 26.36 -11.09
CA PRO A 122 3.50 25.72 -11.46
C PRO A 122 3.67 24.41 -12.25
N ARG A 123 4.91 24.01 -12.58
CA ARG A 123 5.23 22.82 -13.38
C ARG A 123 6.52 22.18 -12.88
N PRO A 124 6.63 20.85 -12.93
CA PRO A 124 7.85 20.16 -12.57
C PRO A 124 8.88 20.18 -13.70
N THR A 125 10.10 19.82 -13.34
CA THR A 125 11.19 19.55 -14.26
C THR A 125 11.02 18.18 -14.93
N ARG A 126 11.73 17.96 -16.04
CA ARG A 126 11.77 16.65 -16.70
C ARG A 126 12.44 15.58 -15.84
N ALA A 127 13.39 15.98 -14.99
CA ALA A 127 14.09 15.07 -14.09
C ALA A 127 13.15 14.52 -13.01
N GLU A 128 12.32 15.37 -12.40
CA GLU A 128 11.32 14.95 -11.41
C GLU A 128 10.28 14.00 -12.01
N VAL A 129 9.78 14.30 -13.22
CA VAL A 129 8.86 13.40 -13.93
C VAL A 129 9.51 12.04 -14.17
N SER A 130 10.79 12.01 -14.59
CA SER A 130 11.54 10.77 -14.78
C SER A 130 11.77 10.02 -13.47
N ASP A 131 12.01 10.73 -12.37
CA ASP A 131 12.23 10.13 -11.05
C ASP A 131 10.96 9.44 -10.52
N ILE A 132 9.82 10.12 -10.59
CA ILE A 132 8.51 9.55 -10.26
C ILE A 132 8.22 8.31 -11.12
N ALA A 133 8.44 8.41 -12.43
CA ALA A 133 8.23 7.29 -13.33
C ALA A 133 9.09 6.07 -12.93
N ASN A 134 10.35 6.29 -12.55
CA ASN A 134 11.22 5.21 -12.08
C ASN A 134 10.75 4.61 -10.75
N ALA A 135 10.25 5.42 -9.80
CA ALA A 135 9.68 4.91 -8.56
C ALA A 135 8.48 3.98 -8.79
N ILE A 136 7.62 4.32 -9.77
CA ILE A 136 6.49 3.48 -10.19
C ILE A 136 6.97 2.20 -10.87
N LEU A 137 7.93 2.30 -11.80
CA LEU A 137 8.52 1.14 -12.48
C LEU A 137 9.25 0.19 -11.52
N ASP A 138 9.80 0.70 -10.42
CA ASP A 138 10.37 -0.10 -9.34
C ASP A 138 9.29 -0.86 -8.55
N GLY A 139 8.04 -0.43 -8.68
CA GLY A 139 6.86 -1.05 -8.10
C GLY A 139 6.50 -0.49 -6.73
N THR A 140 6.75 0.80 -6.46
CA THR A 140 6.23 1.44 -5.25
C THR A 140 4.70 1.34 -5.19
N ASP A 141 4.13 1.25 -3.98
CA ASP A 141 2.68 1.27 -3.81
C ASP A 141 2.17 2.72 -3.76
N CYS A 142 2.97 3.63 -3.20
CA CYS A 142 2.64 5.05 -3.12
C CYS A 142 3.85 5.93 -3.45
N VAL A 143 3.52 7.15 -3.88
CA VAL A 143 4.43 8.28 -4.02
C VAL A 143 3.94 9.39 -3.11
N MET A 144 4.86 10.11 -2.45
CA MET A 144 4.51 11.10 -1.42
C MET A 144 4.96 12.50 -1.80
N LEU A 145 4.06 13.48 -1.62
CA LEU A 145 4.37 14.91 -1.64
C LEU A 145 4.57 15.41 -0.21
N SER A 146 5.50 16.36 -0.02
CA SER A 146 5.90 16.89 1.29
C SER A 146 5.65 18.40 1.36
N GLY A 147 6.68 19.22 1.08
CA GLY A 147 6.55 20.67 1.09
C GLY A 147 5.59 21.18 0.01
N GLU A 148 5.46 20.44 -1.09
CA GLU A 148 4.66 20.79 -2.27
C GLU A 148 3.18 21.01 -1.95
N THR A 149 2.62 20.22 -1.03
CA THR A 149 1.19 20.25 -0.66
C THR A 149 0.92 20.95 0.67
N THR A 150 1.92 21.06 1.54
CA THR A 150 1.75 21.61 2.90
C THR A 150 1.93 23.12 2.94
N VAL A 151 3.02 23.63 2.36
CA VAL A 151 3.41 25.05 2.42
C VAL A 151 3.82 25.64 1.06
N GLY A 152 3.83 24.82 0.01
CA GLY A 152 4.16 25.23 -1.36
C GLY A 152 3.07 26.09 -2.02
N LYS A 153 3.45 26.79 -3.10
CA LYS A 153 2.57 27.73 -3.82
C LYS A 153 1.53 27.04 -4.72
N TYR A 154 1.76 25.79 -5.09
CA TYR A 154 0.93 25.05 -6.05
C TYR A 154 0.48 23.67 -5.54
N PRO A 155 -0.19 23.58 -4.38
CA PRO A 155 -0.54 22.29 -3.76
C PRO A 155 -1.48 21.45 -4.63
N VAL A 156 -2.53 22.05 -5.19
CA VAL A 156 -3.49 21.35 -6.06
C VAL A 156 -2.85 20.92 -7.39
N PRO A 157 -2.14 21.81 -8.14
CA PRO A 157 -1.41 21.39 -9.33
C PRO A 157 -0.41 20.25 -9.11
N SER A 158 0.30 20.23 -7.96
CA SER A 158 1.25 19.17 -7.61
C SER A 158 0.59 17.80 -7.51
N VAL A 159 -0.59 17.72 -6.87
CA VAL A 159 -1.35 16.46 -6.78
C VAL A 159 -1.87 16.02 -8.16
N ILE A 160 -2.40 16.95 -8.95
CA ILE A 160 -2.93 16.66 -10.29
C ILE A 160 -1.85 16.10 -11.21
N ILE A 161 -0.67 16.73 -11.25
CA ILE A 161 0.40 16.26 -12.13
C ILE A 161 1.01 14.95 -11.63
N MET A 162 1.13 14.76 -10.31
CA MET A 162 1.55 13.47 -9.74
C MET A 162 0.63 12.34 -10.21
N SER A 163 -0.69 12.51 -10.05
CA SER A 163 -1.70 11.54 -10.51
C SER A 163 -1.59 11.26 -12.00
N ARG A 164 -1.45 12.29 -12.85
CA ARG A 164 -1.29 12.10 -14.30
C ARG A 164 -0.01 11.34 -14.67
N ILE A 165 1.09 11.55 -13.95
CA ILE A 165 2.34 10.79 -14.17
C ILE A 165 2.11 9.33 -13.78
N CYS A 166 1.49 9.06 -12.62
CA CYS A 166 1.16 7.71 -12.18
C CYS A 166 0.32 6.97 -13.22
N GLU A 167 -0.83 7.53 -13.62
CA GLU A 167 -1.75 6.92 -14.59
C GLU A 167 -1.06 6.62 -15.93
N TYR A 168 -0.25 7.57 -16.44
CA TYR A 168 0.46 7.37 -17.70
C TYR A 168 1.48 6.25 -17.59
N VAL A 169 2.33 6.25 -16.55
CA VAL A 169 3.38 5.24 -16.41
C VAL A 169 2.78 3.85 -16.18
N GLU A 170 1.76 3.74 -15.33
CA GLU A 170 1.04 2.49 -15.08
C GLU A 170 0.44 1.90 -16.35
N SER A 171 -0.10 2.73 -17.26
CA SER A 171 -0.62 2.28 -18.55
C SER A 171 0.41 1.63 -19.48
N THR A 172 1.71 1.83 -19.20
CA THR A 172 2.83 1.26 -19.99
C THR A 172 3.42 -0.01 -19.38
N ILE A 173 3.00 -0.38 -18.16
CA ILE A 173 3.56 -1.54 -17.45
C ILE A 173 2.98 -2.83 -18.00
N ASP A 174 3.87 -3.77 -18.30
CA ASP A 174 3.51 -5.16 -18.59
C ASP A 174 3.38 -5.94 -17.27
N TYR A 175 2.15 -5.99 -16.75
CA TYR A 175 1.83 -6.62 -15.46
C TYR A 175 2.01 -8.15 -15.45
N THR A 176 2.11 -8.80 -16.62
CA THR A 176 2.36 -10.25 -16.74
C THR A 176 3.76 -10.63 -16.22
N LYS A 177 4.68 -9.65 -16.15
CA LYS A 177 6.02 -9.83 -15.58
C LYS A 177 5.94 -9.75 -14.07
N HIS A 178 5.48 -10.82 -13.44
CA HIS A 178 5.41 -10.90 -11.99
C HIS A 178 6.80 -10.76 -11.35
N VAL A 179 6.91 -9.85 -10.39
CA VAL A 179 8.01 -9.93 -9.42
C VAL A 179 7.80 -11.19 -8.60
N ALA A 180 8.88 -11.90 -8.31
CA ALA A 180 8.90 -13.09 -7.47
C ALA A 180 8.49 -12.76 -6.03
N TYR A 181 7.19 -12.53 -5.80
CA TYR A 181 6.60 -12.61 -4.49
C TYR A 181 6.88 -14.02 -3.97
N LYS A 182 7.72 -14.10 -2.93
CA LYS A 182 8.12 -15.39 -2.38
C LYS A 182 6.96 -16.05 -1.64
N GLY A 183 6.02 -15.24 -1.14
CA GLY A 183 4.85 -15.68 -0.40
C GLY A 183 5.18 -16.59 0.78
N THR A 184 4.15 -17.16 1.37
CA THR A 184 4.27 -18.34 2.22
C THR A 184 3.46 -19.46 1.60
N ILE A 185 3.86 -20.72 1.84
CA ILE A 185 3.04 -21.86 1.44
C ILE A 185 1.77 -21.82 2.29
N GLY A 186 0.63 -21.51 1.67
CA GLY A 186 -0.64 -21.39 2.38
C GLY A 186 -1.81 -21.03 1.47
N THR A 187 -3.02 -21.40 1.89
CA THR A 187 -4.26 -21.25 1.12
C THR A 187 -4.49 -19.82 0.63
N SER A 188 -4.22 -18.81 1.47
CA SER A 188 -4.47 -17.42 1.09
C SER A 188 -3.54 -16.91 0.00
N ASP A 189 -2.27 -17.32 0.03
CA ASP A 189 -1.29 -16.99 -1.02
C ASP A 189 -1.61 -17.74 -2.32
N THR A 190 -2.06 -19.00 -2.22
CA THR A 190 -2.56 -19.75 -3.37
C THR A 190 -3.75 -19.05 -4.03
N ILE A 191 -4.78 -18.69 -3.25
CA ILE A 191 -5.96 -18.01 -3.81
C ILE A 191 -5.58 -16.64 -4.39
N ALA A 192 -4.77 -15.84 -3.69
CA ALA A 192 -4.35 -14.54 -4.21
C ALA A 192 -3.63 -14.68 -5.57
N LYS A 193 -2.75 -15.68 -5.70
CA LYS A 193 -2.07 -15.98 -6.96
C LYS A 193 -3.04 -16.42 -8.06
N LEU A 194 -3.99 -17.30 -7.74
CA LEU A 194 -5.03 -17.73 -8.69
C LEU A 194 -5.93 -16.57 -9.13
N VAL A 195 -6.24 -15.61 -8.25
CA VAL A 195 -6.98 -14.40 -8.62
C VAL A 195 -6.18 -13.57 -9.61
N ALA A 196 -4.90 -13.32 -9.34
CA ALA A 196 -4.04 -12.54 -10.22
C ALA A 196 -3.90 -13.21 -11.61
N GLU A 197 -3.70 -14.53 -11.65
CA GLU A 197 -3.64 -15.29 -12.90
C GLU A 197 -5.00 -15.30 -13.61
N ALA A 198 -6.12 -15.53 -12.90
CA ALA A 198 -7.45 -15.54 -13.51
C ALA A 198 -7.75 -14.23 -14.25
N VAL A 199 -7.37 -13.10 -13.65
CA VAL A 199 -7.54 -11.78 -14.27
C VAL A 199 -6.88 -11.68 -15.64
N GLU A 200 -5.68 -12.24 -15.78
CA GLU A 200 -4.96 -12.25 -17.06
C GLU A 200 -5.58 -13.23 -18.07
N TYR A 201 -6.05 -14.39 -17.61
CA TYR A 201 -6.58 -15.43 -18.51
C TYR A 201 -8.03 -15.25 -18.96
N SER A 202 -8.87 -14.52 -18.19
CA SER A 202 -10.32 -14.45 -18.41
C SER A 202 -10.86 -13.03 -18.63
N ASP A 203 -10.01 -12.06 -18.96
CA ASP A 203 -10.39 -10.65 -19.19
C ASP A 203 -11.31 -10.07 -18.08
N ILE A 204 -11.01 -10.41 -16.83
CA ILE A 204 -11.79 -9.95 -15.67
C ILE A 204 -11.51 -8.46 -15.45
N LYS A 205 -12.55 -7.65 -15.51
CA LYS A 205 -12.48 -6.18 -15.41
C LYS A 205 -12.21 -5.68 -13.99
N LEU A 206 -12.60 -6.45 -12.98
CA LEU A 206 -12.48 -6.02 -11.58
C LEU A 206 -12.29 -7.21 -10.63
N ILE A 207 -11.41 -7.02 -9.65
CA ILE A 207 -11.30 -7.91 -8.49
C ILE A 207 -12.09 -7.27 -7.35
N VAL A 208 -13.07 -7.97 -6.80
CA VAL A 208 -13.82 -7.57 -5.62
C VAL A 208 -13.40 -8.43 -4.44
N THR A 209 -12.81 -7.81 -3.44
CA THR A 209 -12.39 -8.50 -2.22
C THR A 209 -13.35 -8.20 -1.07
N THR A 210 -13.71 -9.22 -0.32
CA THR A 210 -14.41 -9.05 0.97
C THR A 210 -13.47 -9.40 2.11
N SER A 211 -13.22 -8.44 3.00
CA SER A 211 -12.24 -8.63 4.07
C SER A 211 -12.58 -7.88 5.34
N MET A 212 -12.62 -8.60 6.46
CA MET A 212 -12.81 -8.00 7.78
C MET A 212 -11.62 -7.16 8.25
N THR A 213 -10.43 -7.35 7.65
CA THR A 213 -9.18 -6.72 8.09
C THR A 213 -8.40 -6.07 6.94
N GLY A 214 -8.87 -6.19 5.70
CA GLY A 214 -8.15 -5.77 4.49
C GLY A 214 -7.03 -6.74 4.04
N PHE A 215 -6.82 -7.85 4.74
CA PHE A 215 -5.73 -8.80 4.47
C PHE A 215 -5.74 -9.35 3.04
N THR A 216 -6.93 -9.65 2.51
CA THR A 216 -7.11 -10.20 1.16
C THR A 216 -6.72 -9.18 0.09
N ALA A 217 -7.19 -7.94 0.21
CA ALA A 217 -6.85 -6.84 -0.69
C ALA A 217 -5.34 -6.60 -0.72
N ARG A 218 -4.68 -6.55 0.45
CA ARG A 218 -3.22 -6.37 0.54
C ARG A 218 -2.42 -7.46 -0.16
N LYS A 219 -2.81 -8.73 0.02
CA LYS A 219 -2.13 -9.86 -0.64
C LYS A 219 -2.26 -9.80 -2.15
N ILE A 220 -3.46 -9.52 -2.66
CA ILE A 220 -3.71 -9.44 -4.09
C ILE A 220 -3.01 -8.22 -4.69
N SER A 221 -3.11 -7.06 -4.05
CA SER A 221 -2.42 -5.82 -4.45
C SER A 221 -0.92 -6.01 -4.63
N ASN A 222 -0.27 -6.76 -3.73
CA ASN A 222 1.16 -7.02 -3.80
C ASN A 222 1.59 -7.83 -5.05
N LEU A 223 0.67 -8.62 -5.61
CA LEU A 223 0.90 -9.38 -6.85
C LEU A 223 0.81 -8.50 -8.11
N ARG A 224 0.32 -7.25 -7.98
CA ARG A 224 0.15 -6.29 -9.07
C ARG A 224 -0.71 -6.85 -10.22
N PRO A 225 -1.96 -7.29 -9.96
CA PRO A 225 -2.85 -7.72 -11.02
C PRO A 225 -3.14 -6.56 -11.99
N ASN A 226 -3.41 -6.89 -13.24
CA ASN A 226 -3.75 -5.92 -14.30
C ASN A 226 -5.18 -5.33 -14.19
N SER A 227 -5.87 -5.59 -13.07
CA SER A 227 -7.22 -5.07 -12.81
C SER A 227 -7.28 -4.43 -11.43
N MET A 228 -8.10 -3.38 -11.32
CA MET A 228 -8.37 -2.70 -10.07
C MET A 228 -8.97 -3.65 -9.03
N ILE A 229 -8.73 -3.34 -7.76
CA ILE A 229 -9.22 -4.10 -6.61
C ILE A 229 -10.23 -3.24 -5.86
N LEU A 230 -11.51 -3.62 -5.92
CA LEU A 230 -12.55 -3.07 -5.07
C LEU A 230 -12.55 -3.80 -3.72
N SER A 231 -12.14 -3.12 -2.65
CA SER A 231 -12.12 -3.70 -1.31
C SER A 231 -13.38 -3.34 -0.54
N CYS A 232 -14.31 -4.28 -0.42
CA CYS A 232 -15.50 -4.16 0.43
C CYS A 232 -15.11 -4.37 1.89
N CYS A 233 -15.12 -3.27 2.65
CA CYS A 233 -14.66 -3.19 4.03
C CYS A 233 -15.86 -3.05 5.00
N PRO A 234 -15.81 -3.66 6.19
CA PRO A 234 -16.92 -3.60 7.16
C PRO A 234 -17.06 -2.23 7.86
N SER A 235 -16.07 -1.36 7.72
CA SER A 235 -16.04 -0.03 8.34
C SER A 235 -15.06 0.89 7.62
N ASN A 236 -15.17 2.20 7.87
CA ASN A 236 -14.22 3.19 7.35
C ASN A 236 -12.80 2.91 7.86
N HIS A 237 -12.66 2.52 9.13
CA HIS A 237 -11.36 2.15 9.73
C HIS A 237 -10.60 1.09 8.94
N ILE A 238 -11.31 0.09 8.38
CA ILE A 238 -10.66 -0.94 7.55
C ILE A 238 -10.44 -0.44 6.12
N ALA A 239 -11.31 0.43 5.61
CA ALA A 239 -11.15 1.07 4.30
C ALA A 239 -9.87 1.92 4.25
N GLU A 240 -9.63 2.75 5.26
CA GLU A 240 -8.43 3.59 5.33
C GLU A 240 -7.15 2.75 5.37
N LYS A 241 -7.14 1.61 6.07
CA LYS A 241 -5.99 0.70 6.20
C LYS A 241 -5.57 -0.04 4.92
N VAL A 242 -6.30 0.13 3.82
CA VAL A 242 -5.93 -0.46 2.52
C VAL A 242 -5.77 0.59 1.43
N VAL A 243 -5.97 1.87 1.72
CA VAL A 243 -5.94 2.94 0.71
C VAL A 243 -4.54 3.14 0.12
N LEU A 244 -3.48 2.85 0.89
CA LEU A 244 -2.09 2.93 0.44
C LEU A 244 -1.62 1.68 -0.33
N ASN A 245 -2.48 0.70 -0.56
CA ASN A 245 -2.13 -0.48 -1.34
C ASN A 245 -2.38 -0.24 -2.82
N PHE A 246 -1.40 -0.58 -3.66
CA PHE A 246 -1.48 -0.42 -5.11
C PHE A 246 -2.77 -1.00 -5.71
N GLY A 247 -3.46 -0.21 -6.52
CA GLY A 247 -4.66 -0.63 -7.26
C GLY A 247 -5.89 -0.91 -6.38
N VAL A 248 -5.87 -0.58 -5.08
CA VAL A 248 -7.00 -0.81 -4.17
C VAL A 248 -7.87 0.44 -4.07
N LYS A 249 -9.15 0.31 -4.44
CA LYS A 249 -10.22 1.26 -4.14
C LYS A 249 -11.10 0.67 -3.03
N PRO A 250 -11.02 1.17 -1.78
CA PRO A 250 -11.88 0.67 -0.71
C PRO A 250 -13.28 1.27 -0.78
N VAL A 251 -14.27 0.49 -0.33
CA VAL A 251 -15.66 0.93 -0.10
C VAL A 251 -16.19 0.31 1.17
N THR A 252 -16.98 1.06 1.93
CA THR A 252 -17.57 0.57 3.17
C THR A 252 -18.91 -0.10 2.89
N THR A 253 -19.06 -1.34 3.36
CA THR A 253 -20.27 -2.15 3.18
C THR A 253 -20.72 -2.70 4.53
N LYS A 254 -21.99 -3.11 4.62
CA LYS A 254 -22.47 -3.86 5.79
C LYS A 254 -21.75 -5.21 5.89
N ILE A 255 -21.77 -5.80 7.08
CA ILE A 255 -21.36 -7.19 7.28
C ILE A 255 -22.50 -8.10 6.80
N TYR A 256 -22.13 -9.15 6.07
CA TYR A 256 -23.07 -10.13 5.54
C TYR A 256 -22.93 -11.46 6.27
N GLU A 257 -24.05 -12.15 6.45
CA GLU A 257 -24.09 -13.50 7.06
C GLU A 257 -24.23 -14.60 5.99
N ASN A 258 -24.71 -14.23 4.81
CA ASN A 258 -24.95 -15.13 3.69
C ASN A 258 -24.03 -14.80 2.50
N THR A 259 -23.38 -15.83 1.95
CA THR A 259 -22.44 -15.71 0.83
C THR A 259 -23.11 -15.17 -0.44
N GLU A 260 -24.26 -15.72 -0.81
CA GLU A 260 -25.00 -15.34 -2.02
C GLU A 260 -25.49 -13.89 -1.93
N GLU A 261 -26.00 -13.46 -0.77
CA GLU A 261 -26.37 -12.06 -0.53
C GLU A 261 -25.15 -11.14 -0.69
N MET A 262 -24.02 -11.51 -0.10
CA MET A 262 -22.79 -10.72 -0.17
C MET A 262 -22.28 -10.61 -1.62
N VAL A 263 -22.28 -11.70 -2.37
CA VAL A 263 -21.85 -11.73 -3.78
C VAL A 263 -22.74 -10.81 -4.62
N GLU A 264 -24.06 -10.88 -4.46
CA GLU A 264 -25.00 -10.04 -5.21
C GLU A 264 -24.86 -8.55 -4.86
N ASN A 265 -24.61 -8.22 -3.59
CA ASN A 265 -24.35 -6.84 -3.20
C ASN A 265 -23.00 -6.34 -3.74
N CYS A 266 -21.94 -7.17 -3.68
CA CYS A 266 -20.64 -6.86 -4.27
C CYS A 266 -20.76 -6.61 -5.78
N ARG A 267 -21.57 -7.40 -6.49
CA ARG A 267 -21.87 -7.20 -7.92
C ARG A 267 -22.47 -5.82 -8.18
N LYS A 268 -23.51 -5.43 -7.42
CA LYS A 268 -24.16 -4.11 -7.56
C LYS A 268 -23.23 -2.94 -7.23
N ILE A 269 -22.39 -3.09 -6.22
CA ILE A 269 -21.41 -2.04 -5.86
C ILE A 269 -20.35 -1.92 -6.95
N ALA A 270 -19.83 -3.05 -7.46
CA ALA A 270 -18.88 -3.06 -8.56
C ALA A 270 -19.45 -2.38 -9.82
N GLU A 271 -20.67 -2.74 -10.21
CA GLU A 271 -21.40 -2.13 -11.33
C GLU A 271 -21.46 -0.60 -11.19
N LYS A 272 -21.84 -0.10 -10.01
CA LYS A 272 -21.95 1.34 -9.73
C LYS A 272 -20.59 2.05 -9.66
N GLU A 273 -19.61 1.47 -8.97
CA GLU A 273 -18.34 2.14 -8.63
C GLU A 273 -17.35 2.18 -9.79
N PHE A 274 -17.50 1.28 -10.76
CA PHE A 274 -16.61 1.14 -11.91
C PHE A 274 -17.34 1.27 -13.26
N ASN A 275 -18.65 1.55 -13.26
CA ASN A 275 -19.48 1.67 -14.46
C ASN A 275 -19.36 0.42 -15.36
N LEU A 276 -19.41 -0.76 -14.74
CA LEU A 276 -19.33 -2.03 -15.47
C LEU A 276 -20.63 -2.30 -16.23
N ASN A 277 -20.52 -2.99 -17.36
CA ASN A 277 -21.63 -3.32 -18.23
C ASN A 277 -22.02 -4.79 -18.09
N LYS A 278 -23.25 -5.12 -18.46
CA LYS A 278 -23.70 -6.51 -18.58
C LYS A 278 -22.75 -7.31 -19.47
N GLY A 279 -22.29 -8.46 -18.99
CA GLY A 279 -21.31 -9.29 -19.68
C GLY A 279 -19.86 -9.10 -19.22
N ASP A 280 -19.57 -8.02 -18.48
CA ASP A 280 -18.24 -7.85 -17.86
C ASP A 280 -18.04 -8.91 -16.77
N LEU A 281 -16.85 -9.52 -16.76
CA LEU A 281 -16.49 -10.51 -15.74
C LEU A 281 -15.81 -9.84 -14.55
N ILE A 282 -16.23 -10.22 -13.35
CA ILE A 282 -15.58 -9.86 -12.09
C ILE A 282 -15.19 -11.10 -11.31
N VAL A 283 -14.15 -10.98 -10.48
CA VAL A 283 -13.83 -11.99 -9.47
C VAL A 283 -14.28 -11.49 -8.12
N VAL A 284 -15.05 -12.30 -7.39
CA VAL A 284 -15.32 -12.10 -5.97
C VAL A 284 -14.45 -13.07 -5.17
N THR A 285 -13.66 -12.55 -4.23
CA THR A 285 -12.75 -13.35 -3.41
C THR A 285 -12.78 -12.88 -1.96
N GLY A 286 -12.55 -13.81 -1.03
CA GLY A 286 -12.63 -13.54 0.40
C GLY A 286 -12.40 -14.77 1.24
N GLY A 287 -12.69 -14.63 2.52
CA GLY A 287 -12.68 -15.72 3.49
C GLY A 287 -14.09 -16.20 3.80
N PHE A 288 -14.34 -17.50 3.59
CA PHE A 288 -15.60 -18.16 3.94
C PHE A 288 -15.40 -19.33 4.92
N PRO A 289 -16.37 -19.62 5.81
CA PRO A 289 -17.62 -18.88 6.06
C PRO A 289 -17.37 -17.45 6.58
N LEU A 290 -18.27 -16.53 6.23
CA LEU A 290 -18.16 -15.11 6.56
C LEU A 290 -18.03 -14.90 8.07
N GLY A 291 -17.16 -13.97 8.48
CA GLY A 291 -16.93 -13.64 9.90
C GLY A 291 -16.15 -14.68 10.72
N GLN A 292 -15.98 -15.91 10.22
CA GLN A 292 -15.34 -17.00 10.97
C GLN A 292 -13.89 -17.24 10.56
N THR A 293 -13.58 -17.13 9.26
CA THR A 293 -12.21 -17.34 8.79
C THR A 293 -11.42 -16.04 8.73
N ARG A 294 -10.15 -16.13 9.15
CA ARG A 294 -9.16 -15.05 8.97
C ARG A 294 -8.34 -15.21 7.68
N LYS A 295 -8.53 -16.31 6.94
CA LYS A 295 -7.78 -16.67 5.73
C LYS A 295 -8.66 -16.50 4.50
N THR A 296 -8.08 -16.00 3.42
CA THR A 296 -8.66 -16.07 2.07
C THR A 296 -8.64 -17.52 1.59
N ASN A 297 -9.79 -18.02 1.13
CA ASN A 297 -9.94 -19.41 0.69
C ASN A 297 -10.94 -19.62 -0.45
N ASN A 298 -11.46 -18.54 -1.06
CA ASN A 298 -12.46 -18.64 -2.11
C ASN A 298 -12.15 -17.68 -3.27
N LEU A 299 -12.47 -18.14 -4.47
CA LEU A 299 -12.46 -17.38 -5.72
C LEU A 299 -13.73 -17.77 -6.47
N ARG A 300 -14.53 -16.79 -6.88
CA ARG A 300 -15.72 -16.97 -7.72
C ARG A 300 -15.68 -15.96 -8.86
N ILE A 301 -15.69 -16.45 -10.10
CA ILE A 301 -15.88 -15.60 -11.28
C ILE A 301 -17.37 -15.48 -11.53
N ILE A 302 -17.86 -14.25 -11.71
CA ILE A 302 -19.26 -13.96 -12.05
C ILE A 302 -19.33 -12.90 -13.14
N GLU A 303 -20.46 -12.90 -13.85
CA GLU A 303 -20.83 -11.86 -14.80
C GLU A 303 -21.62 -10.75 -14.10
N ILE A 304 -21.42 -9.50 -14.52
CA ILE A 304 -22.29 -8.37 -14.15
C ILE A 304 -23.67 -8.53 -14.76
#